data_AF-A0A7C1AXN2-F1
#
_entry.id   AF-A0A7C1AXN2-F1
#
_cell.length_a   1.000
_cell.length_b   1.000
_cell.length_c   1.000
_cell.angle_alpha   90.00
_cell.angle_beta   90.00
_cell.angle_gamma   90.00
#
_symmetry.space_group_name_H-M   'P 1'
#
loop_
_entity.id
_entity.type
_entity.pdbx_description
1 polymer ?
#
loop_
_entity_poly.entity_id
_entity_poly.type
_entity_poly.pdbx_seq_one_letter_code
_entity_poly.pdbx_strand_id
1 'polypeptide(L)'
;VVKSIQRSAENLYYVFRYDVLKNQQKQAQKVIKEVSGEGSALIQRVSSSLTAVSGFIRRTDKKKTVVQPVLTTAGGTPDPIELTDTYTSPLANEDRTVSCPNSEKYGCKDLWVPDLYGEFCGVCENCGHHFPLEYQWYLKNIFDPNSIRVFNNAIYSRNPLQYEGFNDRLQMARSKTGIGCANLTFHARVCNINLVVSMLFSDFRNGTVGAAEGEKFVQACEIAKRRKRPLLAYVHTTGGIRIQEGTLGVIQMPKCTMAVREYIDTGGLYIVVYDNNSYAGPVASFLGCSPYQFAIRSCRIGFAGQRVIRETTGIDIPPDYHKARNALKRGHIQGIWDRREFRRNLHKALLTMGSPSLYYR
;
A
#
# COMPACT_ATOMS: atom_id res chain seq x y z
N VAL A 1 -47.86 39.03 25.70
CA VAL A 1 -47.38 38.10 26.76
C VAL A 1 -47.48 36.63 26.32
N VAL A 2 -48.62 36.15 25.83
CA VAL A 2 -48.83 34.73 25.43
C VAL A 2 -47.89 34.21 24.33
N LYS A 3 -47.59 35.02 23.29
CA LYS A 3 -46.68 34.61 22.20
C LYS A 3 -45.20 34.49 22.59
N SER A 4 -44.76 35.14 23.68
CA SER A 4 -43.39 35.04 24.19
C SER A 4 -43.17 33.71 24.94
N ILE A 5 -44.19 33.28 25.69
CA ILE A 5 -44.16 32.05 26.47
C ILE A 5 -44.16 30.81 25.57
N GLN A 6 -44.92 30.82 24.47
CA GLN A 6 -44.91 29.72 23.49
C GLN A 6 -43.54 29.53 22.82
N ARG A 7 -42.85 30.64 22.47
CA ARG A 7 -41.55 30.58 21.80
C ARG A 7 -40.43 30.11 22.74
N SER A 8 -40.49 30.48 24.01
CA SER A 8 -39.59 29.95 25.04
C SER A 8 -39.84 28.47 25.31
N ALA A 9 -41.10 28.01 25.33
CA ALA A 9 -41.43 26.60 25.50
C ALA A 9 -40.95 25.73 24.32
N GLU A 10 -41.08 26.22 23.09
CA GLU A 10 -40.55 25.54 21.90
C GLU A 10 -39.02 25.48 21.93
N ASN A 11 -38.33 26.57 22.25
CA ASN A 11 -36.87 26.56 22.38
C ASN A 11 -36.39 25.62 23.49
N LEU A 12 -37.08 25.57 24.64
CA LEU A 12 -36.74 24.64 25.72
C LEU A 12 -36.97 23.19 25.29
N TYR A 13 -38.05 22.92 24.56
CA TYR A 13 -38.36 21.61 24.00
C TYR A 13 -37.32 21.17 22.98
N TYR A 14 -36.87 22.07 22.10
CA TYR A 14 -35.82 21.79 21.12
C TYR A 14 -34.46 21.54 21.78
N VAL A 15 -34.04 22.35 22.76
CA VAL A 15 -32.78 22.16 23.50
C VAL A 15 -32.82 20.85 24.29
N PHE A 16 -33.92 20.55 24.98
CA PHE A 16 -34.05 19.31 25.72
C PHE A 16 -34.07 18.07 24.80
N ARG A 17 -34.77 18.15 23.66
CA ARG A 17 -34.90 17.02 22.73
C ARG A 17 -33.65 16.79 21.88
N TYR A 18 -32.91 17.84 21.50
CA TYR A 18 -31.77 17.70 20.61
C TYR A 18 -30.42 17.66 21.32
N ASP A 19 -30.22 18.40 22.41
CA ASP A 19 -28.91 18.40 23.10
C ASP A 19 -28.85 17.35 24.20
N VAL A 20 -29.89 17.25 25.04
CA VAL A 20 -29.87 16.32 26.19
C VAL A 20 -30.07 14.88 25.73
N LEU A 21 -31.12 14.59 24.95
CA LEU A 21 -31.39 13.21 24.49
C LEU A 21 -30.32 12.68 23.52
N LYS A 22 -29.76 13.52 22.65
CA LYS A 22 -28.73 13.08 21.69
C LYS A 22 -27.38 12.84 22.37
N ASN A 23 -27.04 13.61 23.41
CA ASN A 23 -25.82 13.36 24.20
C ASN A 23 -25.98 12.12 25.09
N GLN A 24 -27.15 11.93 25.70
CA GLN A 24 -27.47 10.71 26.46
C GLN A 24 -27.45 9.46 25.57
N GLN A 25 -28.01 9.52 24.35
CA GLN A 25 -27.94 8.43 23.39
C GLN A 25 -26.51 8.13 22.92
N LYS A 26 -25.68 9.16 22.69
CA LYS A 26 -24.26 8.98 22.36
C LYS A 26 -23.46 8.38 23.50
N GLN A 27 -23.71 8.79 24.75
CA GLN A 27 -23.08 8.20 25.93
C GLN A 27 -23.55 6.75 26.13
N ALA A 28 -24.84 6.46 26.00
CA ALA A 28 -25.36 5.10 26.07
C ALA A 28 -24.77 4.19 24.98
N GLN A 29 -24.68 4.67 23.73
CA GLN A 29 -24.01 3.92 22.65
C GLN A 29 -22.52 3.70 22.91
N LYS A 30 -21.84 4.64 23.55
CA LYS A 30 -20.42 4.51 23.91
C LYS A 30 -20.22 3.49 25.03
N VAL A 31 -21.07 3.53 26.06
CA VAL A 31 -21.07 2.57 27.18
C VAL A 31 -21.47 1.16 26.70
N ILE A 32 -22.48 1.02 25.83
CA ILE A 32 -22.85 -0.27 25.23
C ILE A 32 -21.67 -0.84 24.40
N LYS A 33 -20.94 0.03 23.69
CA LYS A 33 -19.78 -0.37 22.90
C LYS A 33 -18.59 -0.76 23.78
N GLU A 34 -18.35 -0.07 24.90
CA GLU A 34 -17.32 -0.41 25.89
C GLU A 34 -17.66 -1.71 26.65
N VAL A 35 -18.91 -1.90 27.08
CA VAL A 35 -19.38 -3.13 27.75
C VAL A 35 -19.39 -4.34 26.79
N SER A 36 -19.66 -4.13 25.50
CA SER A 36 -19.54 -5.20 24.48
C SER A 36 -18.09 -5.59 24.20
N GLY A 37 -17.15 -4.66 24.35
CA GLY A 37 -15.71 -4.87 24.16
C GLY A 37 -15.08 -5.68 25.29
N GLU A 38 -15.54 -5.47 26.53
CA GLU A 38 -15.02 -6.17 27.71
C GLU A 38 -15.82 -7.43 28.09
N GLY A 39 -17.13 -7.46 27.78
CA GLY A 39 -17.99 -8.62 28.04
C GLY A 39 -17.79 -9.78 27.05
N SER A 40 -17.38 -9.52 25.81
CA SER A 40 -17.19 -10.56 24.79
C SER A 40 -15.97 -11.44 25.04
N ALA A 41 -14.91 -10.91 25.66
CA ALA A 41 -13.72 -11.68 26.04
C ALA A 41 -13.97 -12.63 27.23
N LEU A 42 -14.85 -12.24 28.16
CA LEU A 42 -15.27 -13.09 29.28
C LEU A 42 -16.26 -14.18 28.83
N ILE A 43 -17.22 -13.83 27.96
CA ILE A 43 -18.21 -14.79 27.44
C ILE A 43 -17.54 -15.86 26.55
N GLN A 44 -16.52 -15.53 25.76
CA GLN A 44 -15.77 -16.53 24.97
C GLN A 44 -14.90 -17.49 25.81
N ARG A 45 -14.42 -17.07 26.99
CA ARG A 45 -13.68 -17.96 27.90
C ARG A 45 -14.59 -18.94 28.63
N VAL A 46 -15.83 -18.54 28.93
CA VAL A 46 -16.80 -19.44 29.60
C VAL A 46 -17.50 -20.37 28.59
N SER A 47 -17.77 -19.92 27.36
CA SER A 47 -18.47 -20.75 26.37
C SER A 47 -17.60 -21.80 25.67
N SER A 48 -16.28 -21.56 25.53
CA SER A 48 -15.35 -22.52 24.92
C SER A 48 -15.15 -23.79 25.76
N SER A 49 -15.26 -23.68 27.08
CA SER A 49 -15.13 -24.84 28.00
C SER A 49 -16.36 -25.73 28.00
N LEU A 50 -17.54 -25.20 27.70
CA LEU A 50 -18.81 -25.94 27.69
C LEU A 50 -19.16 -26.53 26.31
N THR A 51 -18.63 -25.96 25.22
CA THR A 51 -18.87 -26.46 23.86
C THR A 51 -17.93 -27.61 23.47
N ALA A 52 -16.82 -27.79 24.19
CA ALA A 52 -15.91 -28.93 24.00
C ALA A 52 -16.45 -30.26 24.54
N VAL A 53 -17.53 -30.23 25.34
CA VAL A 53 -18.12 -31.43 25.97
C VAL A 53 -19.33 -31.98 25.18
N SER A 54 -19.92 -31.22 24.26
CA SER A 54 -21.12 -31.63 23.51
C SER A 54 -20.88 -32.16 22.09
N GLY A 55 -19.62 -32.31 21.65
CA GLY A 55 -19.27 -32.73 20.29
C GLY A 55 -18.85 -34.19 20.10
N PHE A 56 -18.87 -35.04 21.15
CA PHE A 56 -18.28 -36.38 21.08
C PHE A 56 -19.22 -37.52 20.63
N ILE A 57 -20.43 -37.22 20.14
CA ILE A 57 -21.36 -38.26 19.63
C ILE A 57 -22.07 -37.77 18.36
N ARG A 58 -21.44 -37.98 17.20
CA ARG A 58 -22.09 -38.49 15.97
C ARG A 58 -21.10 -38.55 14.81
N ARG A 59 -20.51 -39.73 14.62
CA ARG A 59 -20.07 -40.18 13.29
C ARG A 59 -21.31 -40.68 12.54
N THR A 60 -21.46 -40.25 11.29
CA THR A 60 -21.85 -41.14 10.19
C THR A 60 -21.47 -40.52 8.85
N ASP A 61 -20.88 -41.36 8.01
CA ASP A 61 -20.35 -41.10 6.68
C ASP A 61 -21.34 -40.43 5.72
N LYS A 62 -20.83 -39.53 4.86
CA LYS A 62 -21.27 -39.37 3.46
C LYS A 62 -20.14 -38.76 2.62
N LYS A 63 -19.55 -39.58 1.74
CA LYS A 63 -18.76 -39.13 0.59
C LYS A 63 -19.63 -38.25 -0.31
N LYS A 64 -19.15 -37.05 -0.66
CA LYS A 64 -19.59 -36.33 -1.86
C LYS A 64 -18.39 -35.73 -2.60
N THR A 65 -18.44 -35.97 -3.90
CA THR A 65 -17.47 -35.82 -4.97
C THR A 65 -17.06 -34.36 -5.18
N VAL A 66 -15.76 -34.11 -5.29
CA VAL A 66 -15.21 -32.84 -5.77
C VAL A 66 -15.52 -32.75 -7.26
N VAL A 67 -16.37 -31.79 -7.66
CA VAL A 67 -16.57 -31.43 -9.07
C VAL A 67 -15.61 -30.28 -9.38
N GLN A 68 -14.57 -30.59 -10.16
CA GLN A 68 -13.77 -29.56 -10.81
C GLN A 68 -14.63 -28.91 -11.92
N PRO A 69 -14.68 -27.57 -12.05
CA PRO A 69 -15.18 -26.98 -13.27
C PRO A 69 -14.15 -27.23 -14.37
N VAL A 70 -14.61 -27.80 -15.48
CA VAL A 70 -13.85 -27.99 -16.71
C VAL A 70 -13.55 -26.61 -17.29
N LEU A 71 -12.28 -26.18 -17.19
CA LEU A 71 -11.78 -25.08 -17.99
C LEU A 71 -11.70 -25.59 -19.44
N THR A 72 -12.44 -24.95 -20.34
CA THR A 72 -12.17 -25.05 -21.78
C THR A 72 -10.75 -24.55 -22.03
N THR A 73 -9.84 -25.49 -22.25
CA THR A 73 -8.48 -25.22 -22.70
C THR A 73 -8.52 -24.64 -24.11
N ALA A 74 -8.50 -23.31 -24.20
CA ALA A 74 -7.96 -22.65 -25.38
C ALA A 74 -6.44 -22.91 -25.37
N GLY A 75 -5.98 -23.78 -26.27
CA GLY A 75 -4.56 -24.10 -26.43
C GLY A 75 -3.77 -22.87 -26.89
N GLY A 76 -3.17 -22.17 -25.93
CA GLY A 76 -2.08 -21.23 -26.14
C GLY A 76 -0.98 -21.58 -25.15
N THR A 77 0.28 -21.57 -25.60
CA THR A 77 1.42 -21.54 -24.66
C THR A 77 1.22 -20.34 -23.73
N PRO A 78 1.25 -20.50 -22.39
CA PRO A 78 1.13 -19.36 -21.49
C PRO A 78 2.23 -18.36 -21.83
N ASP A 79 1.85 -17.11 -22.10
CA ASP A 79 2.81 -16.05 -22.37
C ASP A 79 3.72 -15.92 -21.13
N PRO A 80 5.06 -16.02 -21.24
CA PRO A 80 5.96 -15.99 -20.08
C PRO A 80 6.00 -14.64 -19.33
N ILE A 81 5.20 -13.68 -19.81
CA ILE A 81 5.06 -12.32 -19.29
C ILE A 81 3.72 -12.16 -18.54
N GLU A 82 2.74 -13.03 -18.79
CA GLU A 82 1.49 -13.04 -18.03
C GLU A 82 1.75 -13.53 -16.61
N LEU A 83 1.16 -12.84 -15.63
CA LEU A 83 1.19 -13.26 -14.23
C LEU A 83 0.38 -14.55 -14.09
N THR A 84 1.02 -15.70 -14.22
CA THR A 84 0.42 -17.02 -13.96
C THR A 84 1.10 -17.68 -12.77
N ASP A 85 0.27 -18.15 -11.82
CA ASP A 85 0.47 -19.13 -10.74
C ASP A 85 1.74 -19.07 -9.87
N THR A 86 2.30 -17.90 -9.58
CA THR A 86 3.54 -17.83 -8.78
C THR A 86 3.32 -17.53 -7.30
N TYR A 87 2.29 -16.75 -6.95
CA TYR A 87 1.95 -16.49 -5.55
C TYR A 87 0.57 -15.84 -5.37
N THR A 88 -0.28 -16.52 -4.60
CA THR A 88 -1.57 -16.02 -4.13
C THR A 88 -1.41 -15.31 -2.78
N SER A 89 -2.05 -14.14 -2.64
CA SER A 89 -2.04 -13.40 -1.37
C SER A 89 -2.77 -14.21 -0.29
N PRO A 90 -2.27 -14.25 0.97
CA PRO A 90 -2.98 -14.84 2.09
C PRO A 90 -4.36 -14.21 2.34
N LEU A 91 -4.59 -12.99 1.86
CA LEU A 91 -5.90 -12.33 1.92
C LEU A 91 -6.97 -13.14 1.17
N ALA A 92 -6.59 -13.92 0.15
CA ALA A 92 -7.51 -14.79 -0.58
C ALA A 92 -8.09 -15.93 0.27
N ASN A 93 -7.51 -16.23 1.44
CA ASN A 93 -8.03 -17.26 2.34
C ASN A 93 -9.22 -16.78 3.18
N GLU A 94 -9.54 -15.48 3.14
CA GLU A 94 -10.67 -14.92 3.87
C GLU A 94 -11.96 -15.07 3.05
N ASP A 95 -12.87 -15.91 3.51
CA ASP A 95 -14.20 -16.05 2.89
C ASP A 95 -15.12 -14.89 3.30
N ARG A 96 -15.04 -13.79 2.55
CA ARG A 96 -15.92 -12.63 2.70
C ARG A 96 -16.09 -11.87 1.38
N THR A 97 -17.08 -10.99 1.34
CA THR A 97 -17.27 -10.05 0.24
C THR A 97 -16.81 -8.65 0.63
N VAL A 98 -16.32 -7.90 -0.35
CA VAL A 98 -15.91 -6.50 -0.20
C VAL A 98 -16.53 -5.66 -1.30
N SER A 99 -17.17 -4.56 -0.92
CA SER A 99 -17.72 -3.59 -1.86
C SER A 99 -16.62 -2.70 -2.43
N CYS A 100 -16.66 -2.47 -3.75
CA CYS A 100 -15.70 -1.58 -4.40
C CYS A 100 -15.90 -0.12 -3.95
N PRO A 101 -14.83 0.64 -3.63
CA PRO A 101 -14.93 2.07 -3.33
C PRO A 101 -15.51 2.93 -4.45
N ASN A 102 -15.56 2.41 -5.69
CA ASN A 102 -16.16 3.11 -6.82
C ASN A 102 -17.50 2.47 -7.27
N SER A 103 -18.17 1.70 -6.40
CA SER A 103 -19.45 1.05 -6.69
C SER A 103 -20.51 2.06 -7.11
N GLU A 104 -20.68 3.16 -6.37
CA GLU A 104 -21.67 4.20 -6.67
C GLU A 104 -21.46 4.84 -8.05
N LYS A 105 -20.21 4.95 -8.50
CA LYS A 105 -19.88 5.61 -9.77
C LYS A 105 -19.98 4.70 -10.99
N TYR A 106 -19.63 3.42 -10.83
CA TYR A 106 -19.51 2.47 -11.95
C TYR A 106 -20.46 1.28 -11.85
N GLY A 107 -21.37 1.25 -10.87
CA GLY A 107 -22.27 0.12 -10.64
C GLY A 107 -21.54 -1.18 -10.32
N CYS A 108 -20.43 -1.12 -9.57
CA CYS A 108 -19.67 -2.32 -9.26
C CYS A 108 -20.44 -3.23 -8.29
N LYS A 109 -20.46 -4.53 -8.60
CA LYS A 109 -20.93 -5.57 -7.68
C LYS A 109 -19.97 -5.75 -6.51
N ASP A 110 -20.46 -6.38 -5.45
CA ASP A 110 -19.61 -6.86 -4.37
C ASP A 110 -18.68 -7.96 -4.89
N LEU A 111 -17.42 -7.90 -4.47
CA LEU A 111 -16.36 -8.77 -4.94
C LEU A 111 -16.09 -9.83 -3.87
N TRP A 112 -16.02 -11.09 -4.27
CA TRP A 112 -15.60 -12.16 -3.37
C TRP A 112 -14.07 -12.10 -3.20
N VAL A 113 -13.62 -12.08 -1.96
CA VAL A 113 -12.20 -11.85 -1.61
C VAL A 113 -11.25 -12.94 -2.14
N PRO A 114 -11.61 -14.24 -2.10
CA PRO A 114 -10.80 -15.30 -2.70
C PRO A 114 -10.54 -15.06 -4.18
N ASP A 115 -11.56 -14.76 -4.98
CA ASP A 115 -11.39 -14.46 -6.42
C ASP A 115 -10.62 -13.16 -6.64
N LEU A 116 -10.95 -12.12 -5.86
CA LEU A 116 -10.34 -10.80 -6.00
C LEU A 116 -8.83 -10.85 -5.86
N TYR A 117 -8.31 -11.52 -4.83
CA TYR A 117 -6.87 -11.60 -4.57
C TYR A 117 -6.20 -12.86 -5.15
N GLY A 118 -6.97 -13.92 -5.42
CA GLY A 118 -6.51 -15.16 -6.03
C GLY A 118 -6.32 -15.04 -7.53
N GLU A 119 -7.37 -14.66 -8.24
CA GLU A 119 -7.41 -14.67 -9.70
C GLU A 119 -7.17 -13.28 -10.28
N PHE A 120 -7.79 -12.25 -9.69
CA PHE A 120 -7.79 -10.90 -10.27
C PHE A 120 -6.65 -10.00 -9.78
N CYS A 121 -5.68 -10.53 -9.03
CA CYS A 121 -4.53 -9.76 -8.54
C CYS A 121 -4.90 -8.49 -7.74
N GLY A 122 -6.02 -8.54 -7.00
CA GLY A 122 -6.57 -7.41 -6.27
C GLY A 122 -7.14 -6.31 -7.18
N VAL A 123 -7.58 -6.63 -8.39
CA VAL A 123 -8.17 -5.67 -9.35
C VAL A 123 -9.65 -5.94 -9.51
N CYS A 124 -10.49 -4.92 -9.28
CA CYS A 124 -11.91 -5.00 -9.59
C CYS A 124 -12.11 -5.14 -11.09
N GLU A 125 -12.77 -6.20 -11.54
CA GLU A 125 -13.02 -6.48 -12.96
C GLU A 125 -13.87 -5.39 -13.63
N ASN A 126 -14.90 -4.89 -12.92
CA ASN A 126 -15.85 -3.96 -13.49
C ASN A 126 -15.26 -2.56 -13.70
N CYS A 127 -14.70 -1.95 -12.64
CA CYS A 127 -14.18 -0.60 -12.78
C CYS A 127 -12.68 -0.57 -13.07
N GLY A 128 -11.90 -1.59 -12.73
CA GLY A 128 -10.42 -1.63 -12.78
C GLY A 128 -9.73 -1.05 -11.54
N HIS A 129 -10.41 -0.95 -10.40
CA HIS A 129 -9.81 -0.42 -9.16
C HIS A 129 -8.83 -1.43 -8.55
N HIS A 130 -7.65 -0.96 -8.17
CA HIS A 130 -6.60 -1.74 -7.55
C HIS A 130 -6.73 -1.62 -6.04
N PHE A 131 -7.07 -2.73 -5.39
CA PHE A 131 -7.02 -2.86 -3.95
C PHE A 131 -5.58 -3.04 -3.47
N PRO A 132 -5.22 -2.55 -2.28
CA PRO A 132 -3.89 -2.75 -1.73
C PRO A 132 -3.59 -4.24 -1.55
N LEU A 133 -2.38 -4.66 -1.94
CA LEU A 133 -1.83 -5.99 -1.68
C LEU A 133 -0.62 -5.88 -0.76
N GLU A 134 -0.22 -6.97 -0.12
CA GLU A 134 1.01 -7.00 0.66
C GLU A 134 2.25 -6.92 -0.26
N TYR A 135 3.36 -6.35 0.24
CA TYR A 135 4.57 -6.13 -0.57
C TYR A 135 5.17 -7.45 -1.10
N GLN A 136 4.96 -8.57 -0.38
CA GLN A 136 5.41 -9.91 -0.76
C GLN A 136 4.79 -10.39 -2.07
N TRP A 137 3.55 -10.00 -2.34
CA TRP A 137 2.88 -10.33 -3.61
C TRP A 137 3.65 -9.76 -4.79
N TYR A 138 4.11 -8.52 -4.67
CA TYR A 138 4.87 -7.84 -5.70
C TYR A 138 6.25 -8.45 -5.88
N LEU A 139 6.92 -8.83 -4.79
CA LEU A 139 8.21 -9.52 -4.87
C LEU A 139 8.10 -10.80 -5.69
N LYS A 140 7.06 -11.62 -5.46
CA LYS A 140 6.94 -12.93 -6.10
C LYS A 140 6.38 -12.89 -7.52
N ASN A 141 5.53 -11.91 -7.83
CA ASN A 141 4.83 -11.86 -9.13
C ASN A 141 5.46 -10.90 -10.15
N ILE A 142 6.20 -9.88 -9.73
CA ILE A 142 6.84 -8.92 -10.67
C ILE A 142 8.16 -9.47 -11.20
N PHE A 143 8.96 -10.08 -10.32
CA PHE A 143 10.34 -10.49 -10.62
C PHE A 143 10.42 -11.97 -11.01
N ASP A 144 11.48 -12.33 -11.71
CA ASP A 144 11.72 -13.72 -12.10
C ASP A 144 11.91 -14.60 -10.85
N PRO A 145 11.42 -15.85 -10.87
CA PRO A 145 11.65 -16.81 -9.79
C PRO A 145 13.12 -16.94 -9.42
N ASN A 146 13.42 -17.02 -8.12
CA ASN A 146 14.78 -17.16 -7.56
C ASN A 146 15.78 -16.05 -7.95
N SER A 147 15.32 -14.91 -8.48
CA SER A 147 16.20 -13.80 -8.85
C SER A 147 16.51 -12.83 -7.71
N ILE A 148 15.67 -12.81 -6.68
CA ILE A 148 15.73 -11.82 -5.61
C ILE A 148 16.89 -12.12 -4.67
N ARG A 149 17.82 -11.16 -4.54
CA ARG A 149 18.91 -11.20 -3.55
C ARG A 149 18.93 -9.90 -2.77
N VAL A 150 18.41 -9.95 -1.56
CA VAL A 150 18.32 -8.80 -0.65
C VAL A 150 19.72 -8.42 -0.16
N PHE A 151 19.99 -7.12 -0.11
CA PHE A 151 21.22 -6.55 0.45
C PHE A 151 20.88 -5.41 1.43
N ASN A 152 21.88 -4.96 2.20
CA ASN A 152 21.73 -3.94 3.24
C ASN A 152 20.81 -4.31 4.41
N ASN A 153 20.62 -5.61 4.70
CA ASN A 153 19.83 -6.06 5.86
C ASN A 153 20.42 -5.62 7.21
N ALA A 154 21.73 -5.36 7.27
CA ALA A 154 22.39 -4.84 8.46
C ALA A 154 22.01 -3.38 8.79
N ILE A 155 21.42 -2.63 7.85
CA ILE A 155 21.00 -1.24 8.05
C ILE A 155 19.55 -1.23 8.55
N TYR A 156 19.32 -0.62 9.71
CA TYR A 156 18.02 -0.57 10.36
C TYR A 156 17.76 0.78 11.01
N SER A 157 16.49 1.16 11.13
CA SER A 157 16.08 2.44 11.70
C SER A 157 16.39 2.50 13.19
N ARG A 158 16.91 3.62 13.70
CA ARG A 158 17.23 3.81 15.13
C ARG A 158 16.45 5.00 15.69
N ASN A 159 16.59 5.26 16.99
CA ASN A 159 16.05 6.44 17.65
C ASN A 159 17.18 7.40 18.07
N PRO A 160 17.81 8.11 17.11
CA PRO A 160 18.97 8.96 17.39
C PRO A 160 18.62 10.16 18.27
N LEU A 161 17.37 10.65 18.22
CA LEU A 161 16.91 11.80 18.99
C LEU A 161 16.26 11.43 20.33
N GLN A 162 16.31 10.16 20.71
CA GLN A 162 15.66 9.65 21.94
C GLN A 162 14.18 10.05 22.06
N TYR A 163 13.47 10.08 20.93
CA TYR A 163 12.04 10.41 20.91
C TYR A 163 11.24 9.39 21.73
N GLU A 164 10.39 9.89 22.62
CA GLU A 164 9.65 9.08 23.58
C GLU A 164 8.71 8.07 22.89
N GLY A 165 8.74 6.82 23.36
CA GLY A 165 7.93 5.71 22.81
C GLY A 165 8.27 5.33 21.36
N PHE A 166 9.30 5.90 20.73
CA PHE A 166 9.66 5.55 19.36
C PHE A 166 10.38 4.19 19.28
N ASN A 167 11.17 3.83 20.30
CA ASN A 167 11.82 2.51 20.37
C ASN A 167 10.80 1.37 20.34
N ASP A 168 9.74 1.46 21.13
CA ASP A 168 8.69 0.44 21.18
C ASP A 168 7.96 0.35 19.84
N ARG A 169 7.67 1.50 19.20
CA ARG A 169 7.08 1.54 17.86
C ARG A 169 7.97 0.92 16.81
N LEU A 170 9.28 1.11 16.89
CA LEU A 170 10.26 0.47 16.00
C LEU A 170 10.30 -1.04 16.26
N GLN A 171 10.31 -1.46 17.52
CA GLN A 171 10.33 -2.88 17.89
C GLN A 171 9.07 -3.59 17.39
N MET A 172 7.88 -3.03 17.60
CA MET A 172 6.61 -3.57 17.07
C MET A 172 6.64 -3.70 15.55
N ALA A 173 7.15 -2.69 14.83
CA ALA A 173 7.25 -2.74 13.37
C ALA A 173 8.22 -3.83 12.90
N ARG A 174 9.35 -4.01 13.59
CA ARG A 174 10.33 -5.06 13.29
C ARG A 174 9.76 -6.45 13.59
N SER A 175 9.10 -6.65 14.72
CA SER A 175 8.47 -7.92 15.07
C SER A 175 7.38 -8.31 14.09
N LYS A 176 6.61 -7.34 13.58
CA LYS A 176 5.57 -7.57 12.58
C LYS A 176 6.13 -7.94 11.19
N THR A 177 7.20 -7.27 10.76
CA THR A 177 7.68 -7.37 9.36
C THR A 177 8.88 -8.28 9.18
N GLY A 178 9.65 -8.54 10.25
CA GLY A 178 10.97 -9.18 10.17
C GLY A 178 12.05 -8.30 9.52
N ILE A 179 11.75 -7.05 9.18
CA ILE A 179 12.65 -6.13 8.46
C ILE A 179 13.01 -4.94 9.36
N GLY A 180 14.24 -4.46 9.26
CA GLY A 180 14.78 -3.38 10.11
C GLY A 180 14.32 -1.96 9.77
N CYS A 181 13.70 -1.73 8.62
CA CYS A 181 13.29 -0.41 8.11
C CYS A 181 12.26 -0.53 6.97
N ALA A 182 11.69 0.59 6.52
CA ALA A 182 10.62 0.63 5.50
C ALA A 182 11.09 0.56 4.04
N ASN A 183 12.39 0.39 3.81
CA ASN A 183 12.98 0.25 2.48
C ASN A 183 13.65 -1.12 2.33
N LEU A 184 13.20 -1.90 1.36
CA LEU A 184 13.78 -3.18 0.98
C LEU A 184 14.60 -3.00 -0.31
N THR A 185 15.90 -3.28 -0.23
CA THR A 185 16.83 -3.15 -1.36
C THR A 185 17.34 -4.51 -1.80
N PHE A 186 17.21 -4.83 -3.09
CA PHE A 186 17.56 -6.15 -3.60
C PHE A 186 17.97 -6.11 -5.07
N HIS A 187 18.77 -7.09 -5.46
CA HIS A 187 18.95 -7.43 -6.87
C HIS A 187 17.76 -8.26 -7.33
N ALA A 188 17.30 -8.02 -8.56
CA ALA A 188 16.25 -8.82 -9.17
C ALA A 188 16.49 -8.97 -10.67
N ARG A 189 15.62 -9.77 -11.30
CA ARG A 189 15.57 -9.94 -12.74
C ARG A 189 14.13 -9.84 -13.21
N VAL A 190 13.91 -9.21 -14.37
CA VAL A 190 12.60 -9.18 -15.05
C VAL A 190 12.85 -9.59 -16.48
N CYS A 191 12.27 -10.72 -16.90
CA CYS A 191 12.44 -11.26 -18.25
C CYS A 191 13.92 -11.34 -18.66
N ASN A 192 14.75 -11.89 -17.77
CA ASN A 192 16.21 -11.97 -17.92
C ASN A 192 17.02 -10.66 -17.83
N ILE A 193 16.39 -9.49 -17.69
CA ILE A 193 17.09 -8.21 -17.51
C ILE A 193 17.42 -8.02 -16.03
N ASN A 194 18.70 -7.87 -15.71
CA ASN A 194 19.16 -7.64 -14.34
C ASN A 194 18.95 -6.19 -13.91
N LEU A 195 18.35 -5.98 -12.75
CA LEU A 195 18.09 -4.65 -12.19
C LEU A 195 18.38 -4.60 -10.69
N VAL A 196 18.51 -3.38 -10.17
CA VAL A 196 18.55 -3.07 -8.75
C VAL A 196 17.23 -2.44 -8.37
N VAL A 197 16.62 -2.90 -7.27
CA VAL A 197 15.31 -2.44 -6.82
C VAL A 197 15.41 -1.87 -5.42
N SER A 198 14.78 -0.72 -5.21
CA SER A 198 14.47 -0.17 -3.90
C SER A 198 12.95 -0.12 -3.75
N MET A 199 12.41 -0.89 -2.80
CA MET A 199 10.98 -1.00 -2.56
C MET A 199 10.61 -0.35 -1.22
N LEU A 200 9.81 0.71 -1.26
CA LEU A 200 9.22 1.34 -0.07
C LEU A 200 7.85 0.72 0.20
N PHE A 201 7.62 0.18 1.40
CA PHE A 201 6.42 -0.58 1.75
C PHE A 201 5.73 -0.07 3.02
N SER A 202 4.40 -0.23 3.08
CA SER A 202 3.55 0.32 4.15
C SER A 202 3.75 -0.31 5.52
N ASP A 203 4.05 -1.60 5.57
CA ASP A 203 3.93 -2.39 6.80
C ASP A 203 4.90 -1.95 7.89
N PHE A 204 6.01 -1.33 7.49
CA PHE A 204 6.92 -0.66 8.39
C PHE A 204 6.62 0.84 8.41
N ARG A 205 5.87 1.28 9.42
CA ARG A 205 5.62 2.72 9.69
C ARG A 205 5.09 3.48 8.47
N ASN A 206 4.16 2.89 7.72
CA ASN A 206 3.54 3.46 6.51
C ASN A 206 4.55 3.90 5.44
N GLY A 207 5.69 3.24 5.32
CA GLY A 207 6.70 3.60 4.32
C GLY A 207 7.39 4.93 4.60
N THR A 208 7.40 5.41 5.85
CA THR A 208 8.07 6.68 6.18
C THR A 208 9.59 6.54 6.02
N VAL A 209 10.20 7.53 5.38
CA VAL A 209 11.63 7.57 5.06
C VAL A 209 12.38 8.28 6.18
N GLY A 210 13.26 7.55 6.87
CA GLY A 210 14.25 8.08 7.81
C GLY A 210 15.68 7.84 7.30
N ALA A 211 16.66 7.99 8.18
CA ALA A 211 18.09 7.87 7.89
C ALA A 211 18.46 6.49 7.33
N ALA A 212 17.86 5.41 7.86
CA ALA A 212 18.13 4.06 7.39
C ALA A 212 17.59 3.83 5.97
N GLU A 213 16.37 4.28 5.69
CA GLU A 213 15.75 4.15 4.37
C GLU A 213 16.51 4.94 3.31
N GLY A 214 16.95 6.16 3.66
CA GLY A 214 17.76 7.01 2.78
C GLY A 214 19.14 6.40 2.51
N GLU A 215 19.83 5.90 3.53
CA GLU A 215 21.11 5.21 3.37
C GLU A 215 20.99 3.98 2.45
N LYS A 216 19.97 3.13 2.66
CA LYS A 216 19.73 1.97 1.79
C LYS A 216 19.51 2.37 0.33
N PHE A 217 18.73 3.43 0.12
CA PHE A 217 18.43 3.93 -1.22
C PHE A 217 19.70 4.45 -1.92
N VAL A 218 20.54 5.22 -1.21
CA VAL A 218 21.82 5.73 -1.74
C VAL A 218 22.76 4.58 -2.10
N GLN A 219 22.92 3.58 -1.23
CA GLN A 219 23.73 2.40 -1.53
C GLN A 219 23.16 1.59 -2.71
N ALA A 220 21.84 1.52 -2.88
CA ALA A 220 21.23 0.90 -4.06
C ALA A 220 21.57 1.67 -5.35
N CYS A 221 21.56 3.02 -5.31
CA CYS A 221 22.01 3.85 -6.45
C CYS A 221 23.48 3.58 -6.78
N GLU A 222 24.36 3.51 -5.76
CA GLU A 222 25.78 3.25 -5.96
C GLU A 222 26.03 1.85 -6.55
N ILE A 223 25.31 0.84 -6.06
CA ILE A 223 25.38 -0.52 -6.58
C ILE A 223 24.88 -0.57 -8.03
N ALA A 224 23.78 0.12 -8.35
CA ALA A 224 23.25 0.22 -9.72
C ALA A 224 24.27 0.88 -10.66
N LYS A 225 24.90 1.97 -10.23
CA LYS A 225 26.01 2.65 -10.93
C LYS A 225 27.20 1.71 -11.16
N ARG A 226 27.70 1.05 -10.10
CA ARG A 226 28.88 0.17 -10.16
C ARG A 226 28.64 -1.07 -11.02
N ARG A 227 27.47 -1.69 -10.87
CA ARG A 227 27.09 -2.91 -11.60
C ARG A 227 26.58 -2.61 -13.00
N LYS A 228 26.40 -1.33 -13.34
CA LYS A 228 25.76 -0.90 -14.58
C LYS A 228 24.45 -1.67 -14.73
N ARG A 229 23.47 -1.34 -13.90
CA ARG A 229 22.12 -1.93 -13.98
C ARG A 229 21.05 -0.85 -13.84
N PRO A 230 19.89 -1.00 -14.51
CA PRO A 230 18.71 -0.19 -14.25
C PRO A 230 18.35 -0.16 -12.76
N LEU A 231 17.89 0.99 -12.29
CA LEU A 231 17.40 1.20 -10.94
C LEU A 231 15.89 1.39 -10.97
N LEU A 232 15.17 0.55 -10.25
CA LEU A 232 13.72 0.65 -10.05
C LEU A 232 13.42 1.06 -8.62
N ALA A 233 12.76 2.21 -8.43
CA ALA A 233 12.12 2.56 -7.18
C ALA A 233 10.64 2.15 -7.24
N TYR A 234 10.31 1.03 -6.58
CA TYR A 234 8.93 0.59 -6.45
C TYR A 234 8.31 1.15 -5.17
N VAL A 235 7.39 2.09 -5.31
CA VAL A 235 6.76 2.79 -4.19
C VAL A 235 5.42 2.15 -3.94
N HIS A 236 5.42 1.09 -3.12
CA HIS A 236 4.17 0.48 -2.68
C HIS A 236 3.36 1.50 -1.86
N THR A 237 3.99 2.14 -0.88
CA THR A 237 3.42 3.27 -0.12
C THR A 237 4.56 4.12 0.46
N THR A 238 4.38 5.44 0.49
CA THR A 238 5.21 6.34 1.30
C THR A 238 4.35 7.39 2.00
N GLY A 239 4.43 7.41 3.33
CA GLY A 239 3.78 8.40 4.18
C GLY A 239 4.57 9.69 4.36
N GLY A 240 5.77 9.80 3.79
CA GLY A 240 6.62 10.99 3.89
C GLY A 240 7.89 10.79 4.72
N ILE A 241 8.47 11.89 5.20
CA ILE A 241 9.68 11.87 6.03
C ILE A 241 9.34 11.49 7.47
N ARG A 242 10.21 10.69 8.09
CA ARG A 242 10.02 10.26 9.48
C ARG A 242 10.34 11.36 10.47
N ILE A 243 9.28 11.99 10.98
CA ILE A 243 9.35 13.12 11.93
C ILE A 243 10.12 12.77 13.21
N GLN A 244 10.05 11.52 13.68
CA GLN A 244 10.76 11.10 14.90
C GLN A 244 12.29 11.17 14.78
N GLU A 245 12.83 11.21 13.56
CA GLU A 245 14.27 11.36 13.31
C GLU A 245 14.64 12.83 13.00
N GLY A 246 13.67 13.75 13.00
CA GLY A 246 13.87 15.19 12.81
C GLY A 246 14.66 15.53 11.55
N THR A 247 15.66 16.39 11.68
CA THR A 247 16.54 16.83 10.58
C THR A 247 17.25 15.67 9.88
N LEU A 248 17.53 14.57 10.59
CA LEU A 248 18.15 13.38 9.99
C LEU A 248 17.24 12.71 8.96
N GLY A 249 15.92 12.81 9.11
CA GLY A 249 14.96 12.40 8.09
C GLY A 249 14.95 13.37 6.91
N VAL A 250 14.92 14.67 7.17
CA VAL A 250 14.82 15.71 6.13
C VAL A 250 16.07 15.72 5.22
N ILE A 251 17.26 15.56 5.79
CA ILE A 251 18.51 15.55 5.02
C ILE A 251 18.61 14.36 4.04
N GLN A 252 17.78 13.31 4.22
CA GLN A 252 17.72 12.22 3.26
C GLN A 252 17.15 12.68 1.91
N MET A 253 16.33 13.73 1.87
CA MET A 253 15.80 14.27 0.62
C MET A 253 16.93 14.72 -0.31
N PRO A 254 17.78 15.71 0.04
CA PRO A 254 18.89 16.11 -0.82
C PRO A 254 19.92 15.00 -1.00
N LYS A 255 20.21 14.20 0.03
CA LYS A 255 21.18 13.09 -0.06
C LYS A 255 20.79 12.06 -1.12
N CYS A 256 19.54 11.58 -1.09
CA CYS A 256 19.04 10.64 -2.10
C CYS A 256 18.95 11.30 -3.48
N THR A 257 18.53 12.56 -3.56
CA THR A 257 18.46 13.29 -4.85
C THR A 257 19.84 13.42 -5.51
N MET A 258 20.90 13.69 -4.74
CA MET A 258 22.28 13.72 -5.25
C MET A 258 22.72 12.34 -5.76
N ALA A 259 22.44 11.27 -5.01
CA ALA A 259 22.76 9.91 -5.46
C ALA A 259 22.03 9.52 -6.75
N VAL A 260 20.75 9.90 -6.90
CA VAL A 260 19.99 9.73 -8.16
C VAL A 260 20.65 10.51 -9.28
N ARG A 261 21.00 11.78 -9.03
CA ARG A 261 21.60 12.64 -10.06
C ARG A 261 22.91 12.05 -10.57
N GLU A 262 23.80 11.64 -9.66
CA GLU A 262 25.05 10.98 -10.03
C GLU A 262 24.84 9.69 -10.83
N TYR A 263 23.84 8.89 -10.47
CA TYR A 263 23.52 7.66 -11.22
C TYR A 263 23.02 7.99 -12.63
N ILE A 264 22.10 8.96 -12.77
CA ILE A 264 21.58 9.40 -14.08
C ILE A 264 22.70 10.01 -14.93
N ASP A 265 23.62 10.81 -14.36
CA ASP A 265 24.73 11.43 -15.08
C ASP A 265 25.73 10.40 -15.64
N THR A 266 25.82 9.21 -15.04
CA THR A 266 26.56 8.07 -15.64
C THR A 266 25.82 7.38 -16.79
N GLY A 267 24.66 7.92 -17.19
CA GLY A 267 23.77 7.32 -18.17
C GLY A 267 22.88 6.23 -17.58
N GLY A 268 22.66 6.18 -16.27
CA GLY A 268 21.83 5.15 -15.64
C GLY A 268 20.33 5.31 -15.92
N LEU A 269 19.63 4.22 -16.23
CA LEU A 269 18.15 4.20 -16.32
C LEU A 269 17.54 4.14 -14.92
N TYR A 270 16.83 5.20 -14.52
CA TYR A 270 16.07 5.26 -13.27
C TYR A 270 14.57 5.30 -13.57
N ILE A 271 13.83 4.35 -13.01
CA ILE A 271 12.37 4.23 -13.15
C ILE A 271 11.74 4.27 -11.76
N VAL A 272 10.68 5.06 -11.60
CA VAL A 272 9.88 5.12 -10.39
C VAL A 272 8.46 4.67 -10.70
N VAL A 273 7.89 3.82 -9.86
CA VAL A 273 6.49 3.39 -9.97
C VAL A 273 5.78 3.62 -8.65
N TYR A 274 4.68 4.37 -8.68
CA TYR A 274 3.81 4.61 -7.54
C TYR A 274 2.58 3.68 -7.57
N ASP A 275 2.33 2.91 -6.51
CA ASP A 275 1.25 1.91 -6.50
C ASP A 275 0.03 2.33 -5.65
N ASN A 276 0.20 2.48 -4.33
CA ASN A 276 -0.90 2.87 -3.44
C ASN A 276 -0.85 4.37 -3.15
N ASN A 277 -0.49 4.75 -1.93
CA ASN A 277 -0.46 6.15 -1.48
C ASN A 277 0.99 6.63 -1.42
N SER A 278 1.32 7.65 -2.21
CA SER A 278 2.65 8.24 -2.27
C SER A 278 2.58 9.73 -1.99
N TYR A 279 3.07 10.13 -0.82
CA TYR A 279 2.98 11.51 -0.36
C TYR A 279 4.32 12.13 0.07
N ALA A 280 4.31 13.47 0.14
CA ALA A 280 5.26 14.32 0.86
C ALA A 280 6.71 14.29 0.34
N GLY A 281 7.68 14.37 1.25
CA GLY A 281 9.09 14.63 0.95
C GLY A 281 9.72 13.69 -0.07
N PRO A 282 9.53 12.35 0.00
CA PRO A 282 10.09 11.43 -0.99
C PRO A 282 9.62 11.74 -2.42
N VAL A 283 8.33 12.02 -2.61
CA VAL A 283 7.75 12.40 -3.92
C VAL A 283 8.29 13.74 -4.39
N ALA A 284 8.51 14.70 -3.49
CA ALA A 284 9.10 16.00 -3.81
C ALA A 284 10.64 15.98 -3.96
N SER A 285 11.29 14.83 -3.85
CA SER A 285 12.74 14.69 -3.93
C SER A 285 13.13 13.53 -4.85
N PHE A 286 13.84 12.52 -4.34
CA PHE A 286 14.46 11.47 -5.13
C PHE A 286 13.49 10.58 -5.92
N LEU A 287 12.21 10.50 -5.54
CA LEU A 287 11.20 9.82 -6.35
C LEU A 287 10.69 10.72 -7.49
N GLY A 288 10.51 12.02 -7.23
CA GLY A 288 10.03 13.00 -8.21
C GLY A 288 11.06 13.45 -9.23
N CYS A 289 12.36 13.25 -8.97
CA CYS A 289 13.44 13.60 -9.89
C CYS A 289 13.68 12.56 -11.00
N SER A 290 12.93 11.46 -11.03
CA SER A 290 13.07 10.46 -12.10
C SER A 290 12.56 10.98 -13.45
N PRO A 291 13.30 10.77 -14.55
CA PRO A 291 12.80 11.06 -15.89
C PRO A 291 11.66 10.13 -16.31
N TYR A 292 11.59 8.93 -15.72
CA TYR A 292 10.57 7.93 -16.02
C TYR A 292 9.81 7.56 -14.74
N GLN A 293 8.58 8.08 -14.64
CA GLN A 293 7.66 7.92 -13.53
C GLN A 293 6.35 7.36 -14.03
N PHE A 294 5.92 6.25 -13.43
CA PHE A 294 4.65 5.60 -13.73
C PHE A 294 3.82 5.44 -12.47
N ALA A 295 2.53 5.22 -12.64
CA ALA A 295 1.64 4.97 -11.52
C ALA A 295 0.70 3.81 -11.81
N ILE A 296 0.33 3.04 -10.78
CA ILE A 296 -0.80 2.13 -10.87
C ILE A 296 -2.09 2.95 -10.85
N ARG A 297 -3.11 2.48 -11.57
CA ARG A 297 -4.34 3.25 -11.86
C ARG A 297 -5.04 3.84 -10.64
N SER A 298 -4.99 3.15 -9.50
CA SER A 298 -5.65 3.57 -8.27
C SER A 298 -4.72 4.30 -7.29
N CYS A 299 -3.49 4.60 -7.71
CA CYS A 299 -2.52 5.32 -6.92
C CYS A 299 -2.99 6.75 -6.60
N ARG A 300 -2.62 7.22 -5.41
CA ARG A 300 -2.72 8.62 -5.02
C ARG A 300 -1.32 9.21 -4.87
N ILE A 301 -1.07 10.31 -5.59
CA ILE A 301 0.23 10.99 -5.62
C ILE A 301 0.03 12.46 -5.27
N GLY A 302 0.86 12.99 -4.36
CA GLY A 302 0.86 14.40 -4.03
C GLY A 302 1.93 14.79 -3.03
N PHE A 303 2.17 16.09 -2.88
CA PHE A 303 3.06 16.58 -1.84
C PHE A 303 2.33 16.61 -0.49
N ALA A 304 1.34 17.48 -0.34
CA ALA A 304 0.52 17.55 0.87
C ALA A 304 -0.69 16.61 0.77
N GLY A 305 -1.09 16.04 1.91
CA GLY A 305 -2.34 15.28 2.00
C GLY A 305 -3.56 16.20 1.99
N GLN A 306 -4.72 15.67 1.58
CA GLN A 306 -5.98 16.44 1.47
C GLN A 306 -6.33 17.19 2.75
N ARG A 307 -6.10 16.55 3.91
CA ARG A 307 -6.35 17.14 5.23
C ARG A 307 -5.52 18.42 5.43
N VAL A 308 -4.23 18.36 5.17
CA VAL A 308 -3.30 19.48 5.36
C VAL A 308 -3.65 20.64 4.43
N ILE A 309 -3.97 20.33 3.17
CA ILE A 309 -4.36 21.36 2.20
C ILE A 309 -5.66 22.04 2.67
N ARG A 310 -6.69 21.29 3.08
CA ARG A 310 -7.94 21.86 3.61
C ARG A 310 -7.69 22.76 4.83
N GLU A 311 -6.90 22.28 5.79
CA GLU A 311 -6.56 23.03 7.01
C GLU A 311 -5.81 24.34 6.69
N THR A 312 -5.01 24.36 5.61
CA THR A 312 -4.20 25.53 5.23
C THR A 312 -4.96 26.53 4.34
N THR A 313 -5.75 26.04 3.38
CA THR A 313 -6.41 26.91 2.38
C THR A 313 -7.87 27.19 2.69
N GLY A 314 -8.51 26.42 3.57
CA GLY A 314 -9.95 26.48 3.82
C GLY A 314 -10.80 25.92 2.66
N ILE A 315 -10.17 25.37 1.62
CA ILE A 315 -10.88 24.87 0.43
C ILE A 315 -11.10 23.36 0.55
N ASP A 316 -12.33 22.94 0.29
CA ASP A 316 -12.65 21.53 0.15
C ASP A 316 -12.13 20.98 -1.18
N ILE A 317 -11.30 19.95 -1.06
CA ILE A 317 -10.61 19.35 -2.19
C ILE A 317 -11.43 18.16 -2.68
N PRO A 318 -11.69 18.06 -4.00
CA PRO A 318 -12.32 16.89 -4.57
C PRO A 318 -11.60 15.58 -4.18
N PRO A 319 -12.34 14.49 -3.92
CA PRO A 319 -11.76 13.22 -3.49
C PRO A 319 -10.80 12.61 -4.53
N ASP A 320 -10.88 13.06 -5.79
CA ASP A 320 -10.04 12.63 -6.89
C ASP A 320 -8.78 13.47 -7.12
N TYR A 321 -8.56 14.55 -6.36
CA TYR A 321 -7.48 15.51 -6.62
C TYR A 321 -6.07 14.90 -6.76
N HIS A 322 -5.78 13.87 -5.95
CA HIS A 322 -4.50 13.13 -5.98
C HIS A 322 -4.51 11.86 -6.84
N LYS A 323 -5.61 11.53 -7.53
CA LYS A 323 -5.64 10.32 -8.38
C LYS A 323 -4.55 10.38 -9.44
N ALA A 324 -3.98 9.22 -9.78
CA ALA A 324 -2.96 9.06 -10.82
C ALA A 324 -3.32 9.77 -12.14
N ARG A 325 -4.59 9.75 -12.58
CA ARG A 325 -5.05 10.48 -13.77
C ARG A 325 -4.81 11.98 -13.72
N ASN A 326 -4.97 12.60 -12.55
CA ASN A 326 -4.71 14.02 -12.38
C ASN A 326 -3.21 14.33 -12.32
N ALA A 327 -2.39 13.42 -11.78
CA ALA A 327 -0.94 13.52 -11.87
C ALA A 327 -0.46 13.44 -13.34
N LEU A 328 -1.03 12.51 -14.13
CA LEU A 328 -0.76 12.39 -15.56
C LEU A 328 -1.17 13.66 -16.33
N LYS A 329 -2.39 14.17 -16.08
CA LYS A 329 -2.90 15.40 -16.71
C LYS A 329 -1.99 16.62 -16.45
N ARG A 330 -1.35 16.68 -15.28
CA ARG A 330 -0.40 17.75 -14.89
C ARG A 330 1.03 17.50 -15.37
N GLY A 331 1.30 16.41 -16.07
CA GLY A 331 2.63 16.05 -16.55
C GLY A 331 3.59 15.57 -15.46
N HIS A 332 3.10 15.18 -14.28
CA HIS A 332 3.95 14.68 -13.19
C HIS A 332 4.44 13.24 -13.40
N ILE A 333 3.69 12.44 -14.16
CA ILE A 333 4.03 11.05 -14.50
C ILE A 333 3.88 10.85 -16.00
N GLN A 334 4.61 9.89 -16.57
CA GLN A 334 4.63 9.58 -17.99
C GLN A 334 3.55 8.57 -18.40
N GLY A 335 3.04 7.77 -17.45
CA GLY A 335 2.02 6.78 -17.78
C GLY A 335 1.36 6.14 -16.57
N ILE A 336 0.22 5.50 -16.83
CA ILE A 336 -0.55 4.75 -15.84
C ILE A 336 -0.62 3.29 -16.29
N TRP A 337 -0.29 2.37 -15.40
CA TRP A 337 -0.29 0.93 -15.65
C TRP A 337 -1.38 0.21 -14.85
N ASP A 338 -1.87 -0.88 -15.40
CA ASP A 338 -2.61 -1.89 -14.64
C ASP A 338 -1.60 -2.83 -13.97
N ARG A 339 -1.83 -3.18 -12.70
CA ARG A 339 -1.01 -4.15 -11.95
C ARG A 339 -0.87 -5.48 -12.69
N ARG A 340 -1.93 -5.94 -13.37
CA ARG A 340 -1.91 -7.19 -14.17
C ARG A 340 -0.94 -7.13 -15.34
N GLU A 341 -0.68 -5.93 -15.86
CA GLU A 341 0.23 -5.71 -16.97
C GLU A 341 1.59 -5.16 -16.52
N PHE A 342 1.81 -5.02 -15.21
CA PHE A 342 2.96 -4.34 -14.67
C PHE A 342 4.27 -4.94 -15.17
N ARG A 343 4.40 -6.27 -15.10
CA ARG A 343 5.59 -7.00 -15.53
C ARG A 343 5.88 -6.78 -17.02
N ARG A 344 4.84 -6.84 -17.86
CA ARG A 344 4.92 -6.55 -19.31
C ARG A 344 5.39 -5.12 -19.59
N ASN A 345 4.76 -4.15 -18.93
CA ASN A 345 5.05 -2.74 -19.11
C ASN A 345 6.46 -2.38 -18.63
N LEU A 346 6.89 -2.95 -17.50
CA LEU A 346 8.25 -2.80 -17.00
C LEU A 346 9.27 -3.39 -17.97
N HIS A 347 9.04 -4.61 -18.47
CA HIS A 347 9.92 -5.23 -19.47
C HIS A 347 10.04 -4.36 -20.73
N LYS A 348 8.91 -3.88 -21.27
CA LYS A 348 8.90 -2.98 -22.42
C LYS A 348 9.67 -1.68 -22.13
N ALA A 349 9.45 -1.06 -20.97
CA ALA A 349 10.17 0.14 -20.57
C ALA A 349 11.68 -0.10 -20.48
N LEU A 350 12.12 -1.22 -19.91
CA LEU A 350 13.55 -1.58 -19.84
C LEU A 350 14.18 -1.80 -21.21
N LEU A 351 13.42 -2.23 -22.21
CA LEU A 351 13.89 -2.43 -23.59
C LEU A 351 13.91 -1.14 -24.42
N THR A 352 12.97 -0.21 -24.18
CA THR A 352 12.78 0.96 -25.04
C THR A 352 13.26 2.27 -24.44
N MET A 353 13.40 2.36 -23.12
CA MET A 353 13.80 3.60 -22.43
C MET A 353 15.28 3.55 -22.11
N GLY A 354 16.01 4.52 -22.66
CA GLY A 354 17.46 4.62 -22.55
C GLY A 354 18.17 4.48 -23.89
N SER A 355 19.40 5.01 -23.99
CA SER A 355 20.32 4.79 -25.11
C SER A 355 20.74 3.32 -25.28
N PRO A 356 20.95 2.83 -26.52
CA PRO A 356 21.64 1.57 -26.80
C PRO A 356 23.08 1.52 -26.25
N SER A 357 23.67 2.69 -25.97
CA SER A 357 24.95 2.83 -25.28
C SER A 357 24.84 2.82 -23.75
N LEU A 358 23.62 2.73 -23.18
CA LEU A 358 23.50 2.26 -21.80
C LEU A 358 24.09 0.87 -21.77
N TYR A 359 24.96 0.67 -20.80
CA TYR A 359 25.75 -0.53 -20.54
C TYR A 359 24.93 -1.81 -20.24
N TYR A 360 23.76 -2.01 -20.86
CA TYR A 360 22.70 -2.95 -20.46
C TYR A 360 22.32 -3.96 -21.55
N ARG A 361 23.28 -4.35 -22.40
CA ARG A 361 23.19 -5.64 -23.12
C ARG A 361 24.02 -6.69 -22.42
#